data_AF-A0A7L0MLB7-F1
#
_entry.id   AF-A0A7L0MLB7-F1
#
_cell.length_a   1.000
_cell.length_b   1.000
_cell.length_c   1.000
_cell.angle_alpha   90.00
_cell.angle_beta   90.00
_cell.angle_gamma   90.00
#
_symmetry.space_group_name_H-M   'P 1'
#
loop_
_entity.id
_entity.type
_entity.pdbx_description
1 polymer ?
#
loop_
_entity_poly.entity_id
_entity_poly.type
_entity_poly.pdbx_seq_one_letter_code
_entity_poly.pdbx_strand_id
1 'polypeptide(L)'
;QVMEGEPYYHFKQRGTRQKALSRHWGWNMRLTKEPKVLWFEQQTVKRRTKRSVSVVPTDPWFHKQWYMNNDVNPDLNILTAWSKGYTGLGVVLTILDDGIEKDHPDLSANYDPLASYDFNSNDPDPQPRYTTGEENWHGTRCAGQVAAAANNRICGAGVAYSASVGGVRMLDGPITDMVEAQSLSLRPQHIHIYSASWGPTDDGKTVDGPGLLAAAAFHRGVNKGRGGLGSIFIWASGNGGINYDNCNCDGYANSIYTLSVGSVLAGGQRPWYSEGCSAILTTAYSSRTTSKAQIVTTDLHHRCTDKHTGTSASAPLAAGIIALALQANPALTWRDLQHLVIRTSNPAHLQAEDWATNGAGRKVSHYYGYGLLDAGLLVEMAKAWTGTRPQRKCSVKALHAPWNIGSKLTVSTDVVCSGRAKRIRSLEHVQVQLSLSYSRRGDLVITLTSPLGTKSTLVTVRPYDTSQQGYKDWTFMSTHFWDENPNGTWTLELENKGDAYNTGLLTSFILHLYGTDEDMSTRRFAASTVDNCVRRDAQGACKECGSSLFAHQRSCLSYCPPRYYSRSAGTARTARVCASCHPSCYTCQGAGANNCTACPSAGTFDELARSCSSP
;
A
#
# COMPACT_ATOMS: atom_id res chain seq x y z
N GLN A 1 -40.52 4.81 42.44
CA GLN A 1 -40.32 5.98 41.56
C GLN A 1 -39.48 5.53 40.38
N VAL A 2 -39.72 6.05 39.18
CA VAL A 2 -39.00 5.64 37.95
C VAL A 2 -37.76 6.49 37.72
N MET A 3 -37.86 7.77 38.06
CA MET A 3 -36.78 8.74 37.99
C MET A 3 -36.71 9.42 39.35
N GLU A 4 -35.52 9.41 39.96
CA GLU A 4 -35.31 10.01 41.28
C GLU A 4 -35.55 11.52 41.22
N GLY A 5 -36.27 12.07 42.20
CA GLY A 5 -36.63 13.50 42.24
C GLY A 5 -37.83 13.91 41.38
N GLU A 6 -38.32 13.03 40.49
CA GLU A 6 -39.40 13.36 39.54
C GLU A 6 -40.72 12.61 39.84
N PRO A 7 -41.90 13.17 39.55
CA PRO A 7 -43.20 12.57 39.90
C PRO A 7 -43.62 11.42 38.95
N TYR A 8 -42.68 10.58 38.52
CA TYR A 8 -42.94 9.38 37.71
C TYR A 8 -42.94 8.12 38.58
N TYR A 9 -44.05 7.38 38.54
CA TYR A 9 -44.24 6.18 39.35
C TYR A 9 -44.53 4.96 38.47
N HIS A 10 -43.92 3.83 38.79
CA HIS A 10 -44.16 2.55 38.11
C HIS A 10 -44.90 1.61 39.05
N PHE A 11 -46.10 1.22 38.63
CA PHE A 11 -46.97 0.31 39.37
C PHE A 11 -46.86 -1.09 38.75
N LYS A 12 -46.56 -2.10 39.58
CA LYS A 12 -46.41 -3.49 39.16
C LYS A 12 -47.42 -4.38 39.87
N GLN A 13 -48.27 -5.07 39.11
CA GLN A 13 -49.21 -6.03 39.65
C GLN A 13 -48.57 -7.43 39.70
N ARG A 14 -48.66 -8.12 40.85
CA ARG A 14 -47.97 -9.41 41.07
C ARG A 14 -48.55 -10.59 40.26
N GLY A 15 -49.75 -10.46 39.67
CA GLY A 15 -50.45 -11.53 38.96
C GLY A 15 -50.44 -11.45 37.42
N THR A 16 -49.91 -10.39 36.81
CA THR A 16 -49.93 -10.20 35.34
C THR A 16 -48.61 -10.65 34.69
N ARG A 17 -48.70 -11.44 33.60
CA ARG A 17 -47.53 -11.87 32.82
C ARG A 17 -46.83 -10.64 32.21
N GLN A 18 -45.52 -10.50 32.46
CA GLN A 18 -44.66 -9.39 31.98
C GLN A 18 -44.43 -9.33 30.45
N LYS A 19 -45.21 -10.06 29.64
CA LYS A 19 -44.91 -10.31 28.21
C LYS A 19 -45.99 -9.82 27.24
N ALA A 20 -46.81 -8.84 27.64
CA ALA A 20 -47.82 -8.28 26.74
C ALA A 20 -47.14 -7.48 25.61
N LEU A 21 -47.38 -7.90 24.36
CA LEU A 21 -46.87 -7.25 23.14
C LEU A 21 -47.78 -6.08 22.69
N SER A 22 -49.01 -6.02 23.18
CA SER A 22 -50.00 -4.99 22.87
C SER A 22 -50.65 -4.44 24.14
N ARG A 23 -51.16 -3.21 24.06
CA ARG A 23 -51.84 -2.54 25.18
C ARG A 23 -53.21 -3.19 25.42
N HIS A 24 -53.56 -3.39 26.68
CA HIS A 24 -54.86 -3.93 27.10
C HIS A 24 -55.79 -2.78 27.47
N TRP A 25 -56.78 -2.51 26.62
CA TRP A 25 -57.63 -1.31 26.70
C TRP A 25 -58.58 -1.29 27.92
N GLY A 26 -59.05 -2.45 28.39
CA GLY A 26 -60.13 -2.50 29.40
C GLY A 26 -59.71 -2.36 30.87
N TRP A 27 -58.43 -2.56 31.23
CA TRP A 27 -58.03 -2.72 32.64
C TRP A 27 -57.61 -1.42 33.35
N ASN A 28 -57.39 -0.34 32.59
CA ASN A 28 -56.80 0.89 33.12
C ASN A 28 -57.72 2.12 33.04
N MET A 29 -59.00 1.97 32.68
CA MET A 29 -59.97 3.07 32.56
C MET A 29 -60.27 3.82 33.87
N ARG A 30 -59.88 3.27 35.03
CA ARG A 30 -60.00 3.98 36.32
C ARG A 30 -58.90 5.03 36.49
N LEU A 31 -57.70 4.78 35.97
CA LEU A 31 -56.58 5.73 36.05
C LEU A 31 -56.79 6.95 35.14
N THR A 32 -57.47 6.79 33.99
CA THR A 32 -57.92 7.92 33.14
C THR A 32 -58.89 8.86 33.85
N LYS A 33 -59.58 8.40 34.91
CA LYS A 33 -60.63 9.17 35.59
C LYS A 33 -60.14 9.84 36.89
N GLU A 34 -58.89 9.61 37.29
CA GLU A 34 -58.31 10.22 38.49
C GLU A 34 -57.75 11.61 38.17
N PRO A 35 -58.29 12.70 38.73
CA PRO A 35 -57.92 14.07 38.34
C PRO A 35 -56.45 14.43 38.60
N LYS A 36 -55.74 13.69 39.46
CA LYS A 36 -54.31 13.89 39.73
C LYS A 36 -53.38 13.14 38.77
N VAL A 37 -53.91 12.27 37.90
CA VAL A 37 -53.12 11.51 36.93
C VAL A 37 -53.14 12.23 35.59
N LEU A 38 -52.09 13.01 35.32
CA LEU A 38 -51.97 13.77 34.06
C LEU A 38 -51.89 12.86 32.82
N TRP A 39 -51.20 11.73 32.95
CA TRP A 39 -51.12 10.70 31.93
C TRP A 39 -50.73 9.36 32.57
N PHE A 40 -51.01 8.25 31.89
CA PHE A 40 -50.44 6.96 32.21
C PHE A 40 -50.22 6.15 30.93
N GLU A 41 -49.27 5.22 30.97
CA GLU A 41 -49.03 4.29 29.88
C GLU A 41 -48.75 2.89 30.43
N GLN A 42 -49.52 1.92 29.93
CA GLN A 42 -49.20 0.52 30.15
C GLN A 42 -47.90 0.18 29.42
N GLN A 43 -46.90 -0.28 30.17
CA GLN A 43 -45.64 -0.73 29.60
C GLN A 43 -45.86 -1.98 28.76
N THR A 44 -45.61 -1.87 27.46
CA THR A 44 -45.54 -3.01 26.53
C THR A 44 -44.08 -3.38 26.29
N VAL A 45 -43.83 -4.65 25.98
CA VAL A 45 -42.47 -5.08 25.61
C VAL A 45 -42.08 -4.37 24.32
N LYS A 46 -41.12 -3.44 24.40
CA LYS A 46 -40.54 -2.81 23.22
C LYS A 46 -39.52 -3.77 22.62
N ARG A 47 -39.71 -4.16 21.36
CA ARG A 47 -38.69 -4.90 20.60
C ARG A 47 -37.54 -3.92 20.30
N ARG A 48 -36.42 -4.10 20.99
CA ARG A 48 -35.18 -3.34 20.77
C ARG A 48 -34.11 -4.32 20.34
N THR A 49 -33.55 -4.12 19.16
CA THR A 49 -32.37 -4.86 18.71
C THR A 49 -31.14 -4.14 19.27
N LYS A 50 -30.18 -4.87 19.82
CA LYS A 50 -28.87 -4.31 20.13
C LYS A 50 -28.27 -3.85 18.80
N ARG A 51 -27.85 -2.58 18.68
CA ARG A 51 -27.06 -2.10 17.54
C ARG A 51 -25.67 -2.74 17.64
N SER A 52 -25.54 -4.01 17.28
CA SER A 52 -24.22 -4.58 17.01
C SER A 52 -23.91 -4.28 15.55
N VAL A 53 -22.86 -3.49 15.30
CA VAL A 53 -22.21 -3.47 14.00
C VAL A 53 -21.70 -4.89 13.79
N SER A 54 -22.36 -5.68 12.93
CA SER A 54 -21.78 -6.95 12.49
C SER A 54 -20.57 -6.57 11.66
N VAL A 55 -19.37 -6.71 12.24
CA VAL A 55 -18.10 -6.48 11.54
C VAL A 55 -17.90 -7.54 10.46
N VAL A 56 -18.48 -8.72 10.65
CA VAL A 56 -18.45 -9.84 9.71
C VAL A 56 -19.53 -9.62 8.63
N PRO A 57 -19.15 -9.56 7.34
CA PRO A 57 -20.08 -9.46 6.22
C PRO A 57 -21.03 -10.66 6.15
N THR A 58 -22.26 -10.42 5.66
CA THR A 58 -23.29 -11.46 5.52
C THR A 58 -23.22 -12.24 4.20
N ASP A 59 -22.21 -11.97 3.38
CA ASP A 59 -22.08 -12.49 2.02
C ASP A 59 -21.79 -14.00 2.00
N PRO A 60 -22.37 -14.74 1.04
CA PRO A 60 -22.45 -16.20 1.12
C PRO A 60 -21.08 -16.87 1.10
N TRP A 61 -20.06 -16.28 0.47
CA TRP A 61 -18.71 -16.84 0.36
C TRP A 61 -17.70 -16.17 1.29
N PHE A 62 -18.10 -15.23 2.15
CA PHE A 62 -17.19 -14.61 3.13
C PHE A 62 -16.55 -15.65 4.07
N HIS A 63 -17.29 -16.71 4.42
CA HIS A 63 -16.75 -17.83 5.21
C HIS A 63 -15.63 -18.61 4.49
N LYS A 64 -15.52 -18.51 3.16
CA LYS A 64 -14.42 -19.09 2.37
C LYS A 64 -13.21 -18.14 2.25
N GLN A 65 -13.36 -16.85 2.55
CA GLN A 65 -12.27 -15.85 2.53
C GLN A 65 -11.38 -16.00 3.78
N TRP A 66 -10.69 -17.15 3.85
CA TRP A 66 -9.88 -17.60 4.97
C TRP A 66 -8.79 -16.62 5.43
N TYR A 67 -8.35 -15.75 4.51
CA TYR A 67 -7.33 -14.72 4.71
C TYR A 67 -7.88 -13.44 5.40
N MET A 68 -9.20 -13.37 5.65
CA MET A 68 -9.86 -12.21 6.29
C MET A 68 -10.83 -12.58 7.42
N ASN A 69 -10.98 -13.86 7.76
CA ASN A 69 -12.07 -14.33 8.63
C ASN A 69 -11.60 -15.15 9.85
N ASN A 70 -10.33 -15.03 10.23
CA ASN A 70 -9.69 -15.81 11.31
C ASN A 70 -9.68 -17.35 11.11
N ASP A 71 -9.93 -17.90 9.92
CA ASP A 71 -9.72 -19.34 9.62
C ASP A 71 -8.23 -19.72 9.68
N VAL A 72 -7.34 -18.76 9.44
CA VAL A 72 -5.89 -18.89 9.59
C VAL A 72 -5.42 -17.93 10.67
N ASN A 73 -4.41 -18.34 11.45
CA ASN A 73 -3.80 -17.51 12.48
C ASN A 73 -2.27 -17.47 12.31
N PRO A 74 -1.68 -16.28 12.10
CA PRO A 74 -2.36 -14.99 11.88
C PRO A 74 -3.08 -14.98 10.52
N ASP A 75 -4.18 -14.23 10.40
CA ASP A 75 -4.69 -13.78 9.09
C ASP A 75 -4.17 -12.36 8.79
N LEU A 76 -4.75 -11.65 7.81
CA LEU A 76 -4.36 -10.27 7.49
C LEU A 76 -4.93 -9.23 8.46
N ASN A 77 -5.61 -9.65 9.53
CA ASN A 77 -6.19 -8.82 10.59
C ASN A 77 -7.18 -7.75 10.09
N ILE A 78 -7.88 -8.05 9.01
CA ILE A 78 -8.80 -7.11 8.33
C ILE A 78 -10.04 -6.83 9.16
N LEU A 79 -10.59 -7.84 9.85
CA LEU A 79 -11.71 -7.64 10.79
C LEU A 79 -11.37 -6.66 11.91
N THR A 80 -10.11 -6.59 12.34
CA THR A 80 -9.67 -5.59 13.33
C THR A 80 -9.74 -4.18 12.76
N ALA A 81 -9.32 -3.95 11.51
CA ALA A 81 -9.47 -2.66 10.85
C ALA A 81 -10.95 -2.27 10.66
N TRP A 82 -11.79 -3.22 10.22
CA TRP A 82 -13.23 -3.00 10.04
C TRP A 82 -13.95 -2.72 11.36
N SER A 83 -13.57 -3.38 12.45
CA SER A 83 -14.13 -3.14 13.79
C SER A 83 -13.90 -1.71 14.29
N LYS A 84 -12.89 -1.03 13.73
CA LYS A 84 -12.54 0.37 14.00
C LYS A 84 -13.18 1.35 13.02
N GLY A 85 -13.99 0.87 12.08
CA GLY A 85 -14.74 1.69 11.11
C GLY A 85 -13.99 2.01 9.82
N TYR A 86 -12.85 1.37 9.55
CA TYR A 86 -12.11 1.57 8.31
C TYR A 86 -12.49 0.50 7.29
N THR A 87 -13.06 0.92 6.17
CA THR A 87 -13.62 0.06 5.12
C THR A 87 -13.19 0.49 3.71
N GLY A 88 -12.26 1.46 3.61
CA GLY A 88 -11.78 2.05 2.36
C GLY A 88 -12.56 3.28 1.90
N LEU A 89 -13.55 3.74 2.67
CA LEU A 89 -14.46 4.82 2.25
C LEU A 89 -13.71 6.09 1.85
N GLY A 90 -13.97 6.56 0.63
CA GLY A 90 -13.39 7.79 0.07
C GLY A 90 -11.99 7.62 -0.52
N VAL A 91 -11.45 6.39 -0.51
CA VAL A 91 -10.24 6.04 -1.27
C VAL A 91 -10.67 5.52 -2.64
N VAL A 92 -9.90 5.90 -3.66
CA VAL A 92 -10.11 5.52 -5.06
C VAL A 92 -8.89 4.75 -5.53
N LEU A 93 -9.09 3.54 -6.06
CA LEU A 93 -8.05 2.68 -6.60
C LEU A 93 -8.35 2.32 -8.06
N THR A 94 -7.31 1.94 -8.81
CA THR A 94 -7.48 1.36 -10.15
C THR A 94 -6.64 0.10 -10.31
N ILE A 95 -7.19 -0.86 -11.05
CA ILE A 95 -6.54 -2.11 -11.43
C ILE A 95 -5.99 -1.94 -12.85
N LEU A 96 -4.66 -1.98 -13.01
CA LEU A 96 -4.00 -1.85 -14.32
C LEU A 96 -3.81 -3.24 -14.93
N ASP A 97 -4.71 -3.67 -15.82
CA ASP A 97 -4.80 -5.08 -16.20
C ASP A 97 -5.53 -5.32 -17.55
N ASP A 98 -6.22 -6.44 -17.71
CA ASP A 98 -6.99 -6.86 -18.90
C ASP A 98 -8.41 -6.27 -18.99
N GLY A 99 -8.80 -5.46 -17.99
CA GLY A 99 -10.10 -4.80 -17.89
C GLY A 99 -10.82 -5.06 -16.58
N ILE A 100 -12.00 -4.45 -16.41
CA ILE A 100 -12.86 -4.68 -15.25
C ILE A 100 -14.31 -4.82 -15.70
N GLU A 101 -14.96 -5.92 -15.32
CA GLU A 101 -16.39 -6.14 -15.56
C GLU A 101 -17.20 -5.18 -14.66
N LYS A 102 -17.31 -3.93 -15.09
CA LYS A 102 -17.87 -2.80 -14.32
C LYS A 102 -19.32 -3.02 -13.90
N ASP A 103 -20.04 -3.86 -14.64
CA ASP A 103 -21.43 -4.24 -14.39
C ASP A 103 -21.57 -5.51 -13.53
N HIS A 104 -20.45 -6.10 -13.07
CA HIS A 104 -20.48 -7.20 -12.11
C HIS A 104 -21.30 -6.78 -10.87
N PRO A 105 -22.27 -7.60 -10.43
CA PRO A 105 -23.24 -7.18 -9.41
C PRO A 105 -22.58 -6.93 -8.04
N ASP A 106 -21.39 -7.50 -7.83
CA ASP A 106 -20.56 -7.27 -6.64
C ASP A 106 -19.56 -6.10 -6.78
N LEU A 107 -19.39 -5.51 -7.98
CA LEU A 107 -18.47 -4.38 -8.23
C LEU A 107 -19.21 -3.08 -8.57
N SER A 108 -20.35 -3.16 -9.26
CA SER A 108 -21.07 -2.03 -9.85
C SER A 108 -21.38 -0.88 -8.87
N ALA A 109 -21.65 -1.18 -7.61
CA ALA A 109 -21.90 -0.16 -6.58
C ALA A 109 -20.65 0.65 -6.20
N ASN A 110 -19.47 0.06 -6.36
CA ASN A 110 -18.17 0.66 -6.04
C ASN A 110 -17.39 1.07 -7.30
N TYR A 111 -17.90 0.76 -8.50
CA TYR A 111 -17.26 1.11 -9.76
C TYR A 111 -17.13 2.62 -9.93
N ASP A 112 -15.95 3.07 -10.35
CA ASP A 112 -15.65 4.46 -10.62
C ASP A 112 -15.16 4.67 -12.07
N PRO A 113 -15.98 5.29 -12.94
CA PRO A 113 -15.57 5.60 -14.31
C PRO A 113 -14.46 6.66 -14.35
N LEU A 114 -14.28 7.46 -13.29
CA LEU A 114 -13.16 8.39 -13.22
C LEU A 114 -11.83 7.68 -12.94
N ALA A 115 -11.85 6.48 -12.39
CA ALA A 115 -10.69 5.64 -12.15
C ALA A 115 -10.43 4.62 -13.29
N SER A 116 -11.12 4.76 -14.42
CA SER A 116 -11.14 3.76 -15.49
C SER A 116 -10.85 4.34 -16.87
N TYR A 117 -10.27 3.51 -17.74
CA TYR A 117 -10.05 3.81 -19.16
C TYR A 117 -9.62 2.54 -19.92
N ASP A 118 -9.92 2.44 -21.21
CA ASP A 118 -9.40 1.39 -22.10
C ASP A 118 -8.36 1.99 -23.05
N PHE A 119 -7.09 1.64 -22.85
CA PHE A 119 -6.00 2.06 -23.74
C PHE A 119 -5.78 1.09 -24.91
N ASN A 120 -6.32 -0.12 -24.87
CA ASN A 120 -6.28 -1.05 -26.00
C ASN A 120 -7.25 -0.61 -27.11
N SER A 121 -8.44 -0.13 -26.75
CA SER A 121 -9.48 0.38 -27.68
C SER A 121 -9.52 1.91 -27.78
N ASN A 122 -8.83 2.60 -26.87
CA ASN A 122 -8.78 4.06 -26.74
C ASN A 122 -10.16 4.71 -26.51
N ASP A 123 -10.87 4.23 -25.49
CA ASP A 123 -12.18 4.73 -25.09
C ASP A 123 -12.35 4.64 -23.55
N PRO A 124 -13.39 5.26 -22.95
CA PRO A 124 -13.50 5.30 -21.48
C PRO A 124 -14.07 4.02 -20.85
N ASP A 125 -14.46 3.00 -21.64
CA ASP A 125 -15.07 1.77 -21.13
C ASP A 125 -14.04 0.64 -20.96
N PRO A 126 -13.65 0.29 -19.72
CA PRO A 126 -12.68 -0.77 -19.47
C PRO A 126 -13.26 -2.19 -19.51
N GLN A 127 -14.46 -2.40 -20.10
CA GLN A 127 -15.11 -3.71 -20.13
C GLN A 127 -14.16 -4.77 -20.73
N PRO A 128 -13.97 -5.94 -20.08
CA PRO A 128 -13.16 -6.99 -20.64
C PRO A 128 -13.81 -7.53 -21.92
N ARG A 129 -12.99 -7.87 -22.89
CA ARG A 129 -13.46 -8.57 -24.09
C ARG A 129 -13.69 -10.03 -23.75
N TYR A 130 -14.93 -10.49 -23.88
CA TYR A 130 -15.27 -11.90 -23.67
C TYR A 130 -14.76 -12.76 -24.83
N THR A 131 -13.89 -13.72 -24.53
CA THR A 131 -13.35 -14.68 -25.50
C THR A 131 -13.81 -16.10 -25.17
N THR A 132 -13.73 -17.02 -26.13
CA THR A 132 -14.07 -18.44 -25.90
C THR A 132 -13.16 -19.12 -24.87
N GLY A 133 -11.92 -18.61 -24.69
CA GLY A 133 -10.98 -19.05 -23.66
C GLY A 133 -11.12 -18.32 -22.33
N GLU A 134 -12.05 -17.35 -22.22
CA GLU A 134 -12.25 -16.47 -21.06
C GLU A 134 -10.96 -15.76 -20.59
N GLU A 135 -10.04 -15.41 -21.49
CA GLU A 135 -8.67 -14.99 -21.12
C GLU A 135 -8.59 -13.72 -20.26
N ASN A 136 -9.57 -12.81 -20.38
CA ASN A 136 -9.59 -11.49 -19.74
C ASN A 136 -10.32 -11.46 -18.38
N TRP A 137 -10.10 -12.47 -17.53
CA TRP A 137 -10.73 -12.55 -16.21
C TRP A 137 -9.95 -11.79 -15.12
N HIS A 138 -8.68 -11.48 -15.36
CA HIS A 138 -7.69 -11.21 -14.33
C HIS A 138 -7.94 -9.90 -13.58
N GLY A 139 -8.19 -8.80 -14.27
CA GLY A 139 -8.49 -7.51 -13.67
C GLY A 139 -9.80 -7.53 -12.86
N THR A 140 -10.83 -8.25 -13.33
CA THR A 140 -12.09 -8.42 -12.60
C THR A 140 -11.89 -9.18 -11.28
N ARG A 141 -11.06 -10.22 -11.27
CA ARG A 141 -10.71 -10.94 -10.02
C ARG A 141 -9.90 -10.08 -9.05
N CYS A 142 -8.98 -9.27 -9.57
CA CYS A 142 -8.19 -8.33 -8.77
C CYS A 142 -9.07 -7.24 -8.15
N ALA A 143 -10.01 -6.67 -8.92
CA ALA A 143 -10.94 -5.65 -8.44
C ALA A 143 -11.83 -6.15 -7.28
N GLY A 144 -12.33 -7.39 -7.36
CA GLY A 144 -13.14 -7.97 -6.29
C GLY A 144 -12.41 -8.13 -4.97
N GLN A 145 -11.11 -8.48 -5.00
CA GLN A 145 -10.30 -8.58 -3.78
C GLN A 145 -10.19 -7.24 -3.07
N VAL A 146 -10.13 -6.15 -3.83
CA VAL A 146 -10.02 -4.80 -3.28
C VAL A 146 -11.38 -4.31 -2.79
N ALA A 147 -12.40 -4.30 -3.65
CA ALA A 147 -13.60 -3.51 -3.44
C ALA A 147 -14.90 -4.20 -3.89
N ALA A 148 -14.95 -5.54 -3.87
CA ALA A 148 -16.25 -6.22 -3.87
C ALA A 148 -17.13 -5.67 -2.74
N ALA A 149 -18.38 -5.38 -3.05
CA ALA A 149 -19.33 -4.84 -2.09
C ALA A 149 -19.57 -5.83 -0.94
N ALA A 150 -19.90 -5.32 0.24
CA ALA A 150 -20.22 -6.15 1.39
C ALA A 150 -21.71 -6.05 1.74
N ASN A 151 -22.25 -7.13 2.30
CA ASN A 151 -23.63 -7.27 2.74
C ASN A 151 -24.67 -7.13 1.63
N ASN A 152 -24.34 -7.51 0.40
CA ASN A 152 -25.24 -7.54 -0.74
C ASN A 152 -25.74 -8.96 -1.07
N ARG A 153 -25.24 -9.99 -0.38
CA ARG A 153 -25.54 -11.42 -0.57
C ARG A 153 -24.98 -12.01 -1.87
N ILE A 154 -23.93 -11.42 -2.41
CA ILE A 154 -23.26 -11.85 -3.64
C ILE A 154 -21.81 -12.18 -3.29
N CYS A 155 -21.25 -13.24 -3.88
CA CYS A 155 -19.87 -13.68 -3.66
C CYS A 155 -19.39 -13.52 -2.20
N GLY A 156 -18.36 -12.70 -1.97
CA GLY A 156 -17.73 -12.43 -0.68
C GLY A 156 -17.73 -10.93 -0.37
N ALA A 157 -16.62 -10.40 0.15
CA ALA A 157 -16.41 -8.96 0.32
C ALA A 157 -14.99 -8.57 -0.09
N GLY A 158 -14.78 -7.35 -0.55
CA GLY A 158 -13.45 -6.78 -0.77
C GLY A 158 -12.81 -6.33 0.54
N VAL A 159 -11.48 -6.31 0.61
CA VAL A 159 -10.73 -5.82 1.79
C VAL A 159 -11.16 -4.40 2.16
N ALA A 160 -11.35 -3.56 1.14
CA ALA A 160 -11.79 -2.18 1.20
C ALA A 160 -13.16 -2.04 0.51
N TYR A 161 -14.16 -2.79 0.99
CA TYR A 161 -15.50 -2.91 0.39
C TYR A 161 -16.31 -1.60 0.26
N SER A 162 -15.83 -0.47 0.80
CA SER A 162 -16.44 0.87 0.61
C SER A 162 -15.56 1.82 -0.21
N ALA A 163 -14.43 1.35 -0.72
CA ALA A 163 -13.58 2.10 -1.63
C ALA A 163 -14.20 2.13 -3.04
N SER A 164 -13.84 3.17 -3.80
CA SER A 164 -14.13 3.24 -5.23
C SER A 164 -13.05 2.50 -6.01
N VAL A 165 -13.45 1.68 -6.99
CA VAL A 165 -12.53 0.91 -7.84
C VAL A 165 -12.81 1.17 -9.30
N GLY A 166 -11.76 1.45 -10.06
CA GLY A 166 -11.79 1.43 -11.52
C GLY A 166 -10.89 0.35 -12.10
N GLY A 167 -10.83 0.30 -13.42
CA GLY A 167 -9.94 -0.59 -14.14
C GLY A 167 -9.39 0.08 -15.39
N VAL A 168 -8.13 -0.20 -15.67
CA VAL A 168 -7.48 0.20 -16.91
C VAL A 168 -7.27 -1.04 -17.75
N ARG A 169 -7.98 -1.13 -18.87
CA ARG A 169 -7.76 -2.19 -19.86
C ARG A 169 -6.56 -1.80 -20.71
N MET A 170 -5.44 -2.45 -20.43
CA MET A 170 -4.18 -2.22 -21.12
C MET A 170 -3.47 -3.51 -21.52
N LEU A 171 -3.77 -4.66 -20.91
CA LEU A 171 -3.14 -5.96 -21.20
C LEU A 171 -3.77 -6.77 -22.35
N ASP A 172 -4.96 -6.42 -22.84
CA ASP A 172 -5.64 -7.16 -23.91
C ASP A 172 -5.31 -6.58 -25.31
N GLY A 173 -4.01 -6.41 -25.57
CA GLY A 173 -3.49 -5.85 -26.80
C GLY A 173 -1.98 -5.58 -26.74
N PRO A 174 -1.39 -4.97 -27.79
CA PRO A 174 0.03 -4.64 -27.81
C PRO A 174 0.42 -3.69 -26.67
N ILE A 175 1.41 -4.08 -25.87
CA ILE A 175 1.97 -3.25 -24.80
C ILE A 175 3.16 -2.47 -25.34
N THR A 176 3.10 -1.16 -25.17
CA THR A 176 4.18 -0.24 -25.53
C THR A 176 4.47 0.68 -24.34
N ASP A 177 5.68 1.25 -24.29
CA ASP A 177 6.08 2.24 -23.27
C ASP A 177 5.06 3.39 -23.14
N MET A 178 4.42 3.80 -24.25
CA MET A 178 3.37 4.81 -24.22
C MET A 178 2.11 4.34 -23.49
N VAL A 179 1.65 3.11 -23.76
CA VAL A 179 0.45 2.53 -23.11
C VAL A 179 0.70 2.37 -21.60
N GLU A 180 1.87 1.88 -21.21
CA GLU A 180 2.28 1.79 -19.81
C GLU A 180 2.31 3.17 -19.14
N ALA A 181 2.96 4.15 -19.77
CA ALA A 181 3.06 5.51 -19.24
C ALA A 181 1.70 6.20 -19.08
N GLN A 182 0.80 6.03 -20.05
CA GLN A 182 -0.56 6.56 -20.00
C GLN A 182 -1.37 5.90 -18.88
N SER A 183 -1.28 4.56 -18.75
CA SER A 183 -1.94 3.79 -17.70
C SER A 183 -1.49 4.23 -16.30
N LEU A 184 -0.17 4.33 -16.08
CA LEU A 184 0.43 4.81 -14.83
C LEU A 184 0.12 6.28 -14.52
N SER A 185 -0.21 7.07 -15.55
CA SER A 185 -0.52 8.50 -15.44
C SER A 185 -2.03 8.81 -15.49
N LEU A 186 -2.90 7.80 -15.43
CA LEU A 186 -4.34 8.02 -15.47
C LEU A 186 -4.79 8.80 -14.25
N ARG A 187 -5.24 10.05 -14.45
CA ARG A 187 -5.87 10.93 -13.44
C ARG A 187 -5.26 10.82 -12.02
N PRO A 188 -3.97 11.13 -11.83
CA PRO A 188 -3.26 10.95 -10.57
C PRO A 188 -3.67 11.90 -9.45
N GLN A 189 -4.61 12.83 -9.71
CA GLN A 189 -5.23 13.66 -8.67
C GLN A 189 -6.52 13.05 -8.12
N HIS A 190 -7.10 12.09 -8.84
CA HIS A 190 -8.33 11.40 -8.48
C HIS A 190 -8.04 10.01 -7.93
N ILE A 191 -7.20 9.25 -8.65
CA ILE A 191 -6.78 7.90 -8.26
C ILE A 191 -5.69 7.99 -7.19
N HIS A 192 -5.88 7.24 -6.10
CA HIS A 192 -4.93 7.21 -4.99
C HIS A 192 -3.92 6.08 -5.13
N ILE A 193 -4.41 4.89 -5.49
CA ILE A 193 -3.64 3.65 -5.53
C ILE A 193 -3.81 3.00 -6.91
N TYR A 194 -2.70 2.53 -7.47
CA TYR A 194 -2.62 1.76 -8.70
C TYR A 194 -2.12 0.36 -8.33
N SER A 195 -2.90 -0.67 -8.64
CA SER A 195 -2.50 -2.06 -8.43
C SER A 195 -2.18 -2.70 -9.77
N ALA A 196 -1.01 -3.31 -9.89
CA ALA A 196 -0.57 -3.99 -11.09
C ALA A 196 0.13 -5.31 -10.74
N SER A 197 0.00 -6.28 -11.64
CA SER A 197 0.56 -7.61 -11.48
C SER A 197 1.19 -8.12 -12.78
N TRP A 198 1.71 -7.19 -13.58
CA TRP A 198 2.39 -7.44 -14.85
C TRP A 198 3.83 -6.92 -14.78
N GLY A 199 4.66 -7.41 -15.69
CA GLY A 199 6.08 -7.10 -15.78
C GLY A 199 6.69 -7.82 -16.98
N PRO A 200 8.02 -7.94 -17.04
CA PRO A 200 8.70 -8.79 -18.01
C PRO A 200 8.25 -10.25 -17.87
N THR A 201 8.59 -11.07 -18.85
CA THR A 201 8.29 -12.51 -18.80
C THR A 201 9.05 -13.17 -17.64
N ASP A 202 8.31 -13.88 -16.78
CA ASP A 202 8.80 -14.63 -15.61
C ASP A 202 9.51 -15.97 -16.00
N ASP A 203 10.45 -15.92 -16.95
CA ASP A 203 11.10 -17.09 -17.54
C ASP A 203 12.45 -17.47 -16.91
N GLY A 204 12.92 -16.72 -15.91
CA GLY A 204 14.22 -16.95 -15.29
C GLY A 204 15.40 -16.47 -16.15
N LYS A 205 15.16 -15.69 -17.21
CA LYS A 205 16.17 -15.25 -18.17
C LYS A 205 16.11 -13.77 -18.46
N THR A 206 14.90 -13.24 -18.51
CA THR A 206 14.63 -11.86 -18.91
C THR A 206 15.21 -10.88 -17.89
N VAL A 207 15.72 -9.75 -18.37
CA VAL A 207 16.09 -8.59 -17.56
C VAL A 207 15.55 -7.40 -18.33
N ASP A 208 14.48 -6.81 -17.82
CA ASP A 208 13.79 -5.72 -18.49
C ASP A 208 13.01 -4.88 -17.48
N GLY A 209 12.60 -3.68 -17.87
CA GLY A 209 11.95 -2.74 -16.97
C GLY A 209 11.20 -1.64 -17.72
N PRO A 210 10.73 -0.61 -16.99
CA PRO A 210 9.99 0.48 -17.61
C PRO A 210 10.82 1.20 -18.66
N GLY A 211 10.19 1.45 -19.80
CA GLY A 211 10.74 2.35 -20.81
C GLY A 211 10.84 3.80 -20.32
N LEU A 212 11.32 4.69 -21.19
CA LEU A 212 11.58 6.09 -20.82
C LEU A 212 10.31 6.80 -20.34
N LEU A 213 9.18 6.57 -21.00
CA LEU A 213 7.92 7.21 -20.66
C LEU A 213 7.32 6.60 -19.38
N ALA A 214 7.34 5.28 -19.22
CA ALA A 214 6.85 4.59 -18.03
C ALA A 214 7.66 4.98 -16.79
N ALA A 215 8.99 5.06 -16.90
CA ALA A 215 9.85 5.54 -15.82
C ALA A 215 9.54 7.01 -15.45
N ALA A 216 9.31 7.87 -16.44
CA ALA A 216 8.89 9.25 -16.21
C ALA A 216 7.49 9.33 -15.58
N ALA A 217 6.57 8.43 -15.94
CA ALA A 217 5.24 8.33 -15.36
C ALA A 217 5.29 7.96 -13.88
N PHE A 218 6.09 6.96 -13.49
CA PHE A 218 6.34 6.65 -12.07
C PHE A 218 6.87 7.86 -11.31
N HIS A 219 7.94 8.47 -11.81
CA HIS A 219 8.55 9.65 -11.18
C HIS A 219 7.55 10.81 -11.04
N ARG A 220 6.73 11.05 -12.07
CA ARG A 220 5.68 12.09 -12.03
C ARG A 220 4.57 11.71 -11.04
N GLY A 221 4.15 10.46 -11.01
CA GLY A 221 3.12 9.93 -10.11
C GLY A 221 3.49 10.15 -8.64
N VAL A 222 4.67 9.71 -8.22
CA VAL A 222 5.11 9.86 -6.81
C VAL A 222 5.39 11.31 -6.40
N ASN A 223 5.70 12.21 -7.33
CA ASN A 223 6.01 13.62 -7.03
C ASN A 223 4.80 14.56 -7.12
N LYS A 224 3.85 14.27 -8.02
CA LYS A 224 2.73 15.16 -8.33
C LYS A 224 1.37 14.54 -8.04
N GLY A 225 1.24 13.22 -7.99
CA GLY A 225 -0.02 12.53 -7.68
C GLY A 225 -0.54 12.86 -6.28
N ARG A 226 -1.84 12.72 -6.07
CA ARG A 226 -2.53 13.00 -4.80
C ARG A 226 -2.18 14.36 -4.20
N GLY A 227 -2.22 15.42 -5.01
CA GLY A 227 -1.85 16.76 -4.58
C GLY A 227 -0.38 16.91 -4.14
N GLY A 228 0.50 16.04 -4.65
CA GLY A 228 1.93 15.99 -4.31
C GLY A 228 2.28 15.11 -3.11
N LEU A 229 1.32 14.35 -2.54
CA LEU A 229 1.59 13.27 -1.59
C LEU A 229 2.19 12.03 -2.29
N GLY A 230 1.97 11.92 -3.61
CA GLY A 230 2.44 10.86 -4.47
C GLY A 230 1.43 9.74 -4.66
N SER A 231 1.24 9.35 -5.93
CA SER A 231 0.54 8.12 -6.31
C SER A 231 1.19 6.91 -5.64
N ILE A 232 0.38 5.93 -5.28
CA ILE A 232 0.85 4.70 -4.63
C ILE A 232 0.75 3.58 -5.65
N PHE A 233 1.87 2.99 -6.02
CA PHE A 233 1.92 1.87 -6.95
C PHE A 233 2.19 0.59 -6.16
N ILE A 234 1.24 -0.34 -6.18
CA ILE A 234 1.38 -1.67 -5.56
C ILE A 234 1.66 -2.67 -6.68
N TRP A 235 2.69 -3.49 -6.51
CA TRP A 235 3.17 -4.40 -7.55
C TRP A 235 3.32 -5.82 -7.03
N ALA A 236 2.87 -6.80 -7.81
CA ALA A 236 3.20 -8.20 -7.54
C ALA A 236 4.68 -8.46 -7.84
N SER A 237 5.32 -9.32 -7.06
CA SER A 237 6.75 -9.61 -7.23
C SER A 237 7.09 -10.60 -8.35
N GLY A 238 6.13 -11.12 -9.11
CA GLY A 238 6.36 -12.11 -10.19
C GLY A 238 6.08 -13.57 -9.81
N ASN A 239 5.89 -14.41 -10.82
CA ASN A 239 5.48 -15.83 -10.71
C ASN A 239 6.53 -16.82 -11.25
N GLY A 240 7.77 -16.37 -11.50
CA GLY A 240 8.88 -17.12 -12.06
C GLY A 240 9.65 -18.00 -11.07
N GLY A 241 9.12 -18.24 -9.87
CA GLY A 241 9.80 -19.00 -8.82
C GLY A 241 10.21 -20.43 -9.22
N ILE A 242 9.42 -21.10 -10.06
CA ILE A 242 9.74 -22.43 -10.62
C ILE A 242 10.84 -22.37 -11.69
N ASN A 243 10.98 -21.21 -12.32
CA ASN A 243 12.00 -20.92 -13.32
C ASN A 243 13.28 -20.35 -12.67
N TYR A 244 13.36 -20.36 -11.34
CA TYR A 244 14.46 -19.77 -10.58
C TYR A 244 14.68 -18.29 -10.93
N ASP A 245 13.60 -17.56 -11.22
CA ASP A 245 13.69 -16.14 -11.50
C ASP A 245 13.91 -15.31 -10.23
N ASN A 246 14.31 -14.06 -10.45
CA ASN A 246 14.61 -13.11 -9.39
C ASN A 246 14.02 -11.75 -9.74
N CYS A 247 13.12 -11.25 -8.90
CA CYS A 247 12.38 -10.02 -9.17
C CYS A 247 13.21 -8.73 -9.19
N ASN A 248 14.50 -8.77 -8.85
CA ASN A 248 15.39 -7.64 -9.13
C ASN A 248 15.80 -7.55 -10.62
N CYS A 249 15.44 -8.54 -11.44
CA CYS A 249 15.54 -8.52 -12.89
C CYS A 249 14.26 -7.96 -13.56
N ASP A 250 13.20 -7.72 -12.78
CA ASP A 250 12.01 -6.98 -13.18
C ASP A 250 12.13 -5.53 -12.69
N GLY A 251 12.32 -4.59 -13.62
CA GLY A 251 12.47 -3.17 -13.33
C GLY A 251 11.22 -2.49 -12.75
N TYR A 252 10.04 -3.12 -12.83
CA TYR A 252 8.82 -2.64 -12.20
C TYR A 252 8.78 -3.01 -10.72
N ALA A 253 8.91 -4.30 -10.38
CA ALA A 253 8.96 -4.77 -9.00
C ALA A 253 10.19 -4.24 -8.23
N ASN A 254 11.31 -4.02 -8.92
CA ASN A 254 12.56 -3.49 -8.37
C ASN A 254 12.60 -1.95 -8.23
N SER A 255 11.58 -1.24 -8.70
CA SER A 255 11.51 0.22 -8.60
C SER A 255 11.33 0.69 -7.16
N ILE A 256 11.99 1.78 -6.77
CA ILE A 256 11.75 2.42 -5.45
C ILE A 256 10.33 3.00 -5.34
N TYR A 257 9.69 3.26 -6.49
CA TYR A 257 8.38 3.91 -6.57
C TYR A 257 7.22 2.92 -6.43
N THR A 258 7.51 1.62 -6.52
CA THR A 258 6.53 0.55 -6.33
C THR A 258 6.68 -0.03 -4.92
N LEU A 259 5.56 -0.47 -4.35
CA LEU A 259 5.53 -1.30 -3.16
C LEU A 259 5.37 -2.74 -3.64
N SER A 260 6.50 -3.44 -3.75
CA SER A 260 6.55 -4.83 -4.22
C SER A 260 6.06 -5.80 -3.14
N VAL A 261 5.15 -6.69 -3.52
CA VAL A 261 4.43 -7.62 -2.65
C VAL A 261 4.69 -9.07 -3.07
N GLY A 262 5.30 -9.83 -2.16
CA GLY A 262 5.47 -11.28 -2.28
C GLY A 262 4.23 -12.07 -1.85
N SER A 263 4.28 -13.40 -1.98
CA SER A 263 3.19 -14.29 -1.60
C SER A 263 3.56 -15.31 -0.55
N VAL A 264 2.58 -15.66 0.28
CA VAL A 264 2.67 -16.81 1.20
C VAL A 264 1.44 -17.71 1.07
N LEU A 265 1.64 -19.01 1.26
CA LEU A 265 0.56 -19.97 1.46
C LEU A 265 -0.09 -19.82 2.84
N ALA A 266 -1.33 -20.29 3.00
CA ALA A 266 -2.01 -20.31 4.31
C ALA A 266 -1.21 -20.97 5.45
N GLY A 267 -0.33 -21.93 5.14
CA GLY A 267 0.49 -22.62 6.14
C GLY A 267 1.80 -21.89 6.50
N GLY A 268 2.05 -20.71 5.94
CA GLY A 268 3.27 -19.94 6.17
C GLY A 268 4.44 -20.31 5.25
N GLN A 269 4.26 -21.24 4.31
CA GLN A 269 5.30 -21.64 3.34
C GLN A 269 5.32 -20.75 2.10
N ARG A 270 6.48 -20.69 1.44
CA ARG A 270 6.66 -20.04 0.14
C ARG A 270 5.91 -20.83 -0.94
N PRO A 271 5.05 -20.17 -1.75
CA PRO A 271 4.47 -20.80 -2.93
C PRO A 271 5.53 -21.09 -3.98
N TRP A 272 5.36 -22.16 -4.74
CA TRP A 272 6.30 -22.60 -5.78
C TRP A 272 6.55 -21.55 -6.88
N TYR A 273 5.56 -20.69 -7.15
CA TYR A 273 5.65 -19.62 -8.15
C TYR A 273 6.31 -18.34 -7.62
N SER A 274 6.36 -18.10 -6.31
CA SER A 274 6.77 -16.79 -5.78
C SER A 274 8.23 -16.52 -6.04
N GLU A 275 8.57 -15.43 -6.73
CA GLU A 275 9.96 -14.98 -6.85
C GLU A 275 10.49 -14.40 -5.53
N GLY A 276 11.81 -14.39 -5.37
CA GLY A 276 12.48 -13.75 -4.25
C GLY A 276 13.50 -12.73 -4.75
N CYS A 277 13.54 -11.56 -4.12
CA CYS A 277 14.54 -10.53 -4.36
C CYS A 277 14.55 -9.52 -3.21
N SER A 278 15.59 -8.68 -3.16
CA SER A 278 15.75 -7.70 -2.09
C SER A 278 14.85 -6.45 -2.22
N ALA A 279 14.11 -6.33 -3.33
CA ALA A 279 13.11 -5.29 -3.53
C ALA A 279 11.75 -5.57 -2.86
N ILE A 280 11.45 -6.83 -2.51
CA ILE A 280 10.18 -7.17 -1.85
C ILE A 280 10.10 -6.47 -0.50
N LEU A 281 9.02 -5.71 -0.29
CA LEU A 281 8.84 -4.90 0.91
C LEU A 281 7.99 -5.63 1.94
N THR A 282 6.99 -6.38 1.49
CA THR A 282 6.06 -7.12 2.35
C THR A 282 5.45 -8.32 1.62
N THR A 283 4.65 -9.12 2.33
CA THR A 283 3.91 -10.25 1.78
C THR A 283 2.43 -10.22 2.15
N ALA A 284 1.60 -10.76 1.27
CA ALA A 284 0.20 -11.08 1.56
C ALA A 284 -0.10 -12.54 1.16
N TYR A 285 -1.27 -13.04 1.55
CA TYR A 285 -1.70 -14.38 1.15
C TYR A 285 -2.01 -14.46 -0.34
N SER A 286 -1.96 -15.67 -0.89
CA SER A 286 -2.49 -15.98 -2.22
C SER A 286 -3.13 -17.36 -2.21
N SER A 287 -2.36 -18.44 -2.28
CA SER A 287 -2.90 -19.80 -2.43
C SER A 287 -2.98 -20.62 -1.14
N ARG A 288 -3.83 -21.65 -1.12
CA ARG A 288 -3.78 -22.80 -0.20
C ARG A 288 -3.24 -24.03 -0.93
N THR A 289 -2.97 -25.11 -0.20
CA THR A 289 -2.66 -26.43 -0.78
C THR A 289 -3.76 -26.90 -1.75
N THR A 290 -3.43 -27.80 -2.68
CA THR A 290 -4.15 -28.15 -3.93
C THR A 290 -5.57 -28.74 -3.82
N SER A 291 -6.27 -28.60 -2.69
CA SER A 291 -7.62 -29.13 -2.47
C SER A 291 -8.54 -28.19 -1.69
N LYS A 292 -8.06 -26.99 -1.33
CA LYS A 292 -8.83 -25.99 -0.57
C LYS A 292 -9.11 -24.75 -1.43
N ALA A 293 -10.10 -23.95 -1.01
CA ALA A 293 -10.34 -22.63 -1.59
C ALA A 293 -9.05 -21.80 -1.56
N GLN A 294 -8.72 -21.20 -2.69
CA GLN A 294 -7.57 -20.33 -2.90
C GLN A 294 -7.96 -18.90 -2.50
N ILE A 295 -7.66 -17.88 -3.31
CA ILE A 295 -8.31 -16.58 -3.15
C ILE A 295 -9.73 -16.63 -3.72
N VAL A 296 -10.66 -16.16 -2.89
CA VAL A 296 -12.09 -16.05 -3.19
C VAL A 296 -12.43 -14.62 -3.60
N THR A 297 -13.00 -14.43 -4.78
CA THR A 297 -13.27 -13.10 -5.36
C THR A 297 -14.34 -13.16 -6.45
N THR A 298 -14.69 -12.02 -7.04
CA THR A 298 -15.52 -11.87 -8.25
C THR A 298 -14.82 -12.50 -9.45
N ASP A 299 -15.57 -12.89 -10.47
CA ASP A 299 -15.04 -13.50 -11.69
C ASP A 299 -15.83 -13.05 -12.91
N LEU A 300 -15.23 -13.20 -14.09
CA LEU A 300 -15.84 -12.84 -15.35
C LEU A 300 -17.19 -13.56 -15.55
N HIS A 301 -18.10 -12.92 -16.29
CA HIS A 301 -19.48 -13.36 -16.52
C HIS A 301 -20.37 -13.29 -15.27
N HIS A 302 -20.15 -12.29 -14.41
CA HIS A 302 -20.92 -12.06 -13.19
C HIS A 302 -20.86 -13.25 -12.21
N ARG A 303 -19.74 -13.99 -12.22
CA ARG A 303 -19.55 -15.20 -11.41
C ARG A 303 -18.70 -14.90 -10.18
N CYS A 304 -18.58 -15.89 -9.31
CA CYS A 304 -17.63 -15.86 -8.20
C CYS A 304 -16.62 -17.01 -8.41
N THR A 305 -15.39 -16.83 -7.96
CA THR A 305 -14.34 -17.86 -8.02
C THR A 305 -13.69 -18.05 -6.65
N ASP A 306 -13.28 -19.29 -6.36
CA ASP A 306 -12.44 -19.66 -5.21
C ASP A 306 -11.10 -20.26 -5.65
N LYS A 307 -10.68 -19.95 -6.88
CA LYS A 307 -9.51 -20.54 -7.55
C LYS A 307 -8.46 -19.51 -8.00
N HIS A 308 -8.54 -18.26 -7.56
CA HIS A 308 -7.54 -17.27 -7.94
C HIS A 308 -6.23 -17.50 -7.16
N THR A 309 -5.09 -17.44 -7.85
CA THR A 309 -3.75 -17.80 -7.35
C THR A 309 -2.67 -16.89 -7.97
N GLY A 310 -1.43 -17.04 -7.52
CA GLY A 310 -0.27 -16.27 -8.01
C GLY A 310 0.03 -15.05 -7.14
N THR A 311 1.20 -14.44 -7.31
CA THR A 311 1.54 -13.16 -6.68
C THR A 311 0.60 -12.05 -7.09
N SER A 312 -0.05 -12.21 -8.25
CA SER A 312 -1.11 -11.35 -8.75
C SER A 312 -2.35 -11.28 -7.84
N ALA A 313 -2.56 -12.25 -6.95
CA ALA A 313 -3.61 -12.21 -5.93
C ALA A 313 -3.13 -11.54 -4.61
N SER A 314 -1.82 -11.49 -4.37
CA SER A 314 -1.29 -10.84 -3.16
C SER A 314 -1.26 -9.31 -3.28
N ALA A 315 -0.93 -8.77 -4.46
CA ALA A 315 -0.88 -7.32 -4.68
C ALA A 315 -2.24 -6.61 -4.48
N PRO A 316 -3.39 -7.10 -4.98
CA PRO A 316 -4.71 -6.52 -4.73
C PRO A 316 -5.11 -6.55 -3.25
N LEU A 317 -4.79 -7.63 -2.51
CA LEU A 317 -5.03 -7.68 -1.07
C LEU A 317 -4.23 -6.58 -0.34
N ALA A 318 -2.96 -6.41 -0.69
CA ALA A 318 -2.14 -5.33 -0.17
C ALA A 318 -2.72 -3.95 -0.53
N ALA A 319 -3.16 -3.74 -1.78
CA ALA A 319 -3.79 -2.49 -2.21
C ALA A 319 -5.04 -2.16 -1.38
N GLY A 320 -5.89 -3.15 -1.11
CA GLY A 320 -7.04 -3.01 -0.23
C GLY A 320 -6.65 -2.62 1.20
N ILE A 321 -5.65 -3.28 1.80
CA ILE A 321 -5.15 -2.96 3.15
C ILE A 321 -4.59 -1.53 3.20
N ILE A 322 -3.87 -1.11 2.16
CA ILE A 322 -3.33 0.26 2.04
C ILE A 322 -4.46 1.29 1.91
N ALA A 323 -5.58 0.95 1.25
CA ALA A 323 -6.76 1.82 1.24
C ALA A 323 -7.37 2.01 2.63
N LEU A 324 -7.39 0.97 3.49
CA LEU A 324 -7.82 1.12 4.88
C LEU A 324 -6.92 2.11 5.64
N ALA A 325 -5.60 2.02 5.43
CA ALA A 325 -4.63 2.93 6.04
C ALA A 325 -4.78 4.38 5.54
N LEU A 326 -5.02 4.58 4.24
CA LEU A 326 -5.26 5.90 3.66
C LEU A 326 -6.57 6.52 4.13
N GLN A 327 -7.63 5.73 4.35
CA GLN A 327 -8.84 6.24 4.98
C GLN A 327 -8.53 6.75 6.40
N ALA A 328 -7.69 6.03 7.14
CA ALA A 328 -7.29 6.41 8.49
C ALA A 328 -6.41 7.66 8.55
N ASN A 329 -5.57 7.85 7.54
CA ASN A 329 -4.74 9.04 7.40
C ASN A 329 -4.55 9.41 5.92
N PRO A 330 -5.36 10.34 5.37
CA PRO A 330 -5.28 10.72 3.96
C PRO A 330 -4.02 11.53 3.63
N ALA A 331 -3.30 12.03 4.64
CA ALA A 331 -2.08 12.82 4.51
C ALA A 331 -0.81 11.98 4.34
N LEU A 332 -0.91 10.64 4.37
CA LEU A 332 0.24 9.77 4.14
C LEU A 332 0.78 9.93 2.72
N THR A 333 2.08 10.18 2.61
CA THR A 333 2.80 10.14 1.33
C THR A 333 3.06 8.70 0.87
N TRP A 334 3.47 8.52 -0.38
CA TRP A 334 3.89 7.22 -0.90
C TRP A 334 5.02 6.58 -0.06
N ARG A 335 5.97 7.39 0.44
CA ARG A 335 7.05 6.96 1.35
C ARG A 335 6.55 6.61 2.73
N ASP A 336 5.65 7.42 3.30
CA ASP A 336 5.08 7.14 4.62
C ASP A 336 4.42 5.77 4.67
N LEU A 337 3.72 5.36 3.61
CA LEU A 337 3.13 4.03 3.51
C LEU A 337 4.18 2.92 3.47
N GLN A 338 5.28 3.08 2.72
CA GLN A 338 6.37 2.10 2.73
C GLN A 338 7.00 1.98 4.13
N HIS A 339 7.24 3.11 4.81
CA HIS A 339 7.72 3.11 6.20
C HIS A 339 6.77 2.40 7.17
N LEU A 340 5.47 2.62 7.02
CA LEU A 340 4.45 2.00 7.84
C LEU A 340 4.40 0.49 7.61
N VAL A 341 4.33 0.05 6.35
CA VAL A 341 4.30 -1.37 6.00
C VAL A 341 5.48 -2.11 6.61
N ILE A 342 6.71 -1.61 6.44
CA ILE A 342 7.92 -2.22 7.02
C ILE A 342 7.82 -2.42 8.54
N ARG A 343 7.17 -1.49 9.25
CA ARG A 343 7.05 -1.51 10.71
C ARG A 343 5.90 -2.36 11.21
N THR A 344 4.91 -2.61 10.37
CA THR A 344 3.69 -3.35 10.74
C THR A 344 3.64 -4.76 10.18
N SER A 345 4.53 -5.10 9.25
CA SER A 345 4.65 -6.47 8.73
C SER A 345 5.20 -7.42 9.79
N ASN A 346 4.66 -8.65 9.81
CA ASN A 346 4.92 -9.64 10.85
C ASN A 346 5.66 -10.88 10.29
N PRO A 347 6.89 -11.17 10.75
CA PRO A 347 7.66 -12.33 10.30
C PRO A 347 7.32 -13.65 11.03
N ALA A 348 6.60 -13.62 12.17
CA ALA A 348 6.60 -14.70 13.15
C ALA A 348 6.08 -16.08 12.67
N HIS A 349 5.30 -16.12 11.58
CA HIS A 349 4.64 -17.33 11.08
C HIS A 349 5.08 -17.74 9.67
N LEU A 350 6.11 -17.07 9.14
CA LEU A 350 6.58 -17.27 7.78
C LEU A 350 7.85 -18.12 7.76
N GLN A 351 7.83 -19.19 6.97
CA GLN A 351 8.90 -20.17 6.88
C GLN A 351 9.85 -19.81 5.75
N ALA A 352 11.01 -19.26 6.09
CA ALA A 352 12.11 -19.03 5.15
C ALA A 352 13.45 -19.29 5.83
N GLU A 353 14.39 -19.85 5.07
CA GLU A 353 15.76 -20.13 5.49
C GLU A 353 16.63 -18.88 5.54
N ASP A 354 16.22 -17.79 4.89
CA ASP A 354 17.03 -16.60 4.66
C ASP A 354 16.68 -15.41 5.58
N TRP A 355 15.84 -15.63 6.60
CA TRP A 355 15.53 -14.59 7.58
C TRP A 355 16.82 -14.08 8.24
N ALA A 356 17.10 -12.79 8.03
CA ALA A 356 18.22 -12.10 8.64
C ALA A 356 17.73 -10.91 9.45
N THR A 357 18.47 -10.54 10.50
CA THR A 357 18.23 -9.28 11.22
C THR A 357 19.17 -8.22 10.67
N ASN A 358 18.63 -7.11 10.18
CA ASN A 358 19.41 -6.01 9.65
C ASN A 358 20.05 -5.16 10.77
N GLY A 359 20.89 -4.18 10.39
CA GLY A 359 21.62 -3.31 11.31
C GLY A 359 20.73 -2.39 12.14
N ALA A 360 19.46 -2.24 11.78
CA ALA A 360 18.44 -1.50 12.52
C ALA A 360 17.55 -2.43 13.40
N GLY A 361 17.89 -3.72 13.50
CA GLY A 361 17.21 -4.69 14.36
C GLY A 361 15.91 -5.27 13.79
N ARG A 362 15.68 -5.18 12.47
CA ARG A 362 14.48 -5.73 11.80
C ARG A 362 14.77 -7.04 11.13
N LYS A 363 13.84 -8.01 11.25
CA LYS A 363 13.89 -9.24 10.47
C LYS A 363 13.43 -8.97 9.04
N VAL A 364 14.20 -9.43 8.07
CA VAL A 364 13.91 -9.30 6.64
C VAL A 364 14.31 -10.59 5.90
N SER A 365 13.55 -10.93 4.86
CA SER A 365 13.76 -12.08 3.97
C SER A 365 13.59 -11.63 2.52
N HIS A 366 14.37 -12.19 1.59
CA HIS A 366 14.23 -11.93 0.15
C HIS A 366 12.93 -12.53 -0.42
N TYR A 367 12.29 -13.46 0.27
CA TYR A 367 11.00 -14.01 -0.15
C TYR A 367 9.81 -13.25 0.44
N TYR A 368 9.98 -12.69 1.64
CA TYR A 368 8.86 -12.12 2.39
C TYR A 368 8.95 -10.63 2.69
N GLY A 369 10.06 -9.98 2.30
CA GLY A 369 10.38 -8.64 2.76
C GLY A 369 10.39 -8.60 4.29
N TYR A 370 9.66 -7.65 4.87
CA TYR A 370 9.53 -7.50 6.32
C TYR A 370 8.43 -8.38 6.95
N GLY A 371 7.75 -9.21 6.14
CA GLY A 371 6.80 -10.21 6.62
C GLY A 371 5.36 -9.99 6.14
N LEU A 372 4.41 -10.62 6.84
CA LEU A 372 3.00 -10.62 6.48
C LEU A 372 2.33 -9.30 6.85
N LEU A 373 1.56 -8.70 5.95
CA LEU A 373 0.78 -7.50 6.22
C LEU A 373 -0.25 -7.71 7.34
N ASP A 374 -0.36 -6.72 8.23
CA ASP A 374 -1.36 -6.65 9.30
C ASP A 374 -2.19 -5.37 9.15
N ALA A 375 -3.43 -5.50 8.67
CA ALA A 375 -4.31 -4.36 8.41
C ALA A 375 -4.68 -3.60 9.70
N GLY A 376 -4.93 -4.33 10.79
CA GLY A 376 -5.33 -3.76 12.07
C GLY A 376 -4.23 -2.91 12.70
N LEU A 377 -2.99 -3.39 12.63
CA LEU A 377 -1.80 -2.68 13.11
C LEU A 377 -1.43 -1.52 12.18
N LEU A 378 -1.49 -1.72 10.86
CA LEU A 378 -1.21 -0.67 9.87
C LEU A 378 -2.12 0.54 10.05
N VAL A 379 -3.43 0.30 10.21
CA VAL A 379 -4.42 1.37 10.45
C VAL A 379 -4.16 2.13 11.75
N GLU A 380 -3.80 1.43 12.84
CA GLU A 380 -3.48 2.12 14.10
C GLU A 380 -2.22 2.96 13.99
N MET A 381 -1.18 2.41 13.35
CA MET A 381 0.06 3.13 13.18
C MET A 381 -0.11 4.33 12.24
N ALA A 382 -0.93 4.21 11.20
CA ALA A 382 -1.27 5.30 10.29
C ALA A 382 -1.89 6.50 11.01
N LYS A 383 -2.78 6.27 11.98
CA LYS A 383 -3.40 7.34 12.80
C LYS A 383 -2.43 8.07 13.71
N ALA A 384 -1.32 7.42 14.08
CA ALA A 384 -0.26 7.99 14.90
C ALA A 384 0.98 8.39 14.08
N TRP A 385 0.91 8.27 12.75
CA TRP A 385 2.03 8.57 11.87
C TRP A 385 2.12 10.06 11.59
N THR A 386 3.24 10.64 11.98
CA THR A 386 3.63 11.97 11.52
C THR A 386 4.41 11.82 10.23
N GLY A 387 4.20 12.71 9.26
CA GLY A 387 4.86 12.62 7.95
C GLY A 387 6.38 12.57 8.07
N THR A 388 7.02 11.80 7.20
CA THR A 388 8.47 11.74 7.08
C THR A 388 9.02 13.05 6.53
N ARG A 389 10.27 13.37 6.89
CA ARG A 389 11.00 14.45 6.24
C ARG A 389 11.21 14.20 4.73
N PRO A 390 11.54 15.26 3.97
CA PRO A 390 11.79 15.14 2.53
C PRO A 390 12.85 14.09 2.24
N GLN A 391 12.64 13.34 1.15
CA GLN A 391 13.60 12.34 0.71
C GLN A 391 14.92 12.99 0.29
N ARG A 392 16.03 12.33 0.60
CA ARG A 392 17.38 12.72 0.21
C ARG A 392 18.02 11.63 -0.61
N LYS A 393 18.92 12.02 -1.51
CA LYS A 393 19.70 11.11 -2.35
C LYS A 393 21.19 11.40 -2.20
N CYS A 394 21.96 10.34 -2.00
CA CYS A 394 23.41 10.35 -1.91
C CYS A 394 23.96 9.32 -2.89
N SER A 395 24.76 9.74 -3.87
CA SER A 395 25.32 8.86 -4.91
C SER A 395 26.84 8.79 -4.78
N VAL A 396 27.40 7.58 -4.81
CA VAL A 396 28.84 7.33 -4.70
C VAL A 396 29.28 6.46 -5.87
N LYS A 397 30.21 6.96 -6.70
CA LYS A 397 30.87 6.16 -7.73
C LYS A 397 31.98 5.36 -7.06
N ALA A 398 31.78 4.05 -6.94
CA ALA A 398 32.66 3.15 -6.20
C ALA A 398 33.79 2.57 -7.06
N LEU A 399 33.66 2.64 -8.39
CA LEU A 399 34.63 2.12 -9.33
C LEU A 399 35.11 3.21 -10.29
N HIS A 400 36.43 3.39 -10.39
CA HIS A 400 37.06 4.41 -11.25
C HIS A 400 37.73 3.83 -12.51
N ALA A 401 38.00 2.52 -12.54
CA ALA A 401 38.58 1.81 -13.67
C ALA A 401 37.98 0.39 -13.79
N PRO A 402 37.91 -0.21 -14.99
CA PRO A 402 37.32 -1.53 -15.18
C PRO A 402 38.11 -2.65 -14.49
N TRP A 403 37.40 -3.59 -13.83
CA TRP A 403 38.00 -4.71 -13.09
C TRP A 403 37.49 -6.06 -13.64
N ASN A 404 38.39 -7.03 -13.78
CA ASN A 404 38.03 -8.37 -14.23
C ASN A 404 37.21 -9.12 -13.16
N ILE A 405 36.18 -9.82 -13.60
CA ILE A 405 35.38 -10.73 -12.78
C ILE A 405 35.91 -12.14 -13.04
N GLY A 406 36.67 -12.68 -12.09
CA GLY A 406 37.09 -14.08 -12.07
C GLY A 406 36.09 -14.96 -11.31
N SER A 407 36.58 -15.88 -10.47
CA SER A 407 35.72 -16.69 -9.59
C SER A 407 34.97 -15.84 -8.55
N LYS A 408 35.61 -14.78 -8.05
CA LYS A 408 35.03 -13.84 -7.09
C LYS A 408 35.69 -12.48 -7.23
N LEU A 409 34.88 -11.42 -7.21
CA LEU A 409 35.33 -10.02 -7.19
C LEU A 409 34.69 -9.32 -5.99
N THR A 410 35.50 -8.59 -5.22
CA THR A 410 35.04 -7.79 -4.08
C THR A 410 35.46 -6.34 -4.26
N VAL A 411 34.50 -5.42 -4.24
CA VAL A 411 34.72 -3.98 -4.35
C VAL A 411 34.20 -3.32 -3.09
N SER A 412 35.06 -2.61 -2.36
CA SER A 412 34.66 -1.85 -1.16
C SER A 412 34.82 -0.35 -1.39
N THR A 413 33.88 0.42 -0.86
CA THR A 413 33.90 1.89 -0.94
C THR A 413 33.44 2.50 0.38
N ASP A 414 34.13 3.54 0.83
CA ASP A 414 33.72 4.30 2.01
C ASP A 414 32.70 5.35 1.60
N VAL A 415 31.53 5.28 2.24
CA VAL A 415 30.44 6.19 2.01
C VAL A 415 30.33 7.18 3.15
N VAL A 416 30.32 8.47 2.79
CA VAL A 416 30.03 9.55 3.71
C VAL A 416 28.96 10.45 3.08
N CYS A 417 27.71 10.26 3.48
CA CYS A 417 26.62 11.14 3.09
C CYS A 417 26.64 12.39 4.00
N SER A 418 27.66 13.23 3.82
CA SER A 418 27.85 14.49 4.54
C SER A 418 27.38 15.70 3.72
N GLY A 419 26.96 16.77 4.41
CA GLY A 419 26.40 17.99 3.80
C GLY A 419 24.89 18.14 4.00
N ARG A 420 24.41 19.38 4.20
CA ARG A 420 23.02 19.65 4.63
C ARG A 420 21.95 19.13 3.68
N ALA A 421 22.21 19.05 2.37
CA ALA A 421 21.27 18.51 1.38
C ALA A 421 21.36 16.98 1.17
N LYS A 422 22.54 16.38 1.40
CA LYS A 422 22.82 14.95 1.14
C LYS A 422 22.85 14.09 2.40
N ARG A 423 22.75 14.69 3.59
CA ARG A 423 22.80 13.99 4.88
C ARG A 423 21.66 13.00 5.01
N ILE A 424 21.98 11.71 5.08
CA ILE A 424 21.05 10.62 5.39
C ILE A 424 21.46 10.04 6.76
N ARG A 425 20.50 9.91 7.67
CA ARG A 425 20.67 9.27 8.98
C ARG A 425 19.99 7.91 9.05
N SER A 426 18.85 7.77 8.38
CA SER A 426 18.09 6.53 8.28
C SER A 426 17.81 6.26 6.80
N LEU A 427 18.30 5.13 6.32
CA LEU A 427 18.08 4.65 4.95
C LEU A 427 16.62 4.28 4.69
N GLU A 428 16.23 4.46 3.44
CA GLU A 428 15.02 3.90 2.84
C GLU A 428 15.47 2.86 1.80
N HIS A 429 15.60 3.26 0.54
CA HIS A 429 16.06 2.41 -0.56
C HIS A 429 17.57 2.51 -0.77
N VAL A 430 18.19 1.39 -1.13
CA VAL A 430 19.57 1.35 -1.63
C VAL A 430 19.55 0.76 -3.03
N GLN A 431 20.17 1.44 -3.98
CA GLN A 431 20.28 1.01 -5.38
C GLN A 431 21.74 0.81 -5.77
N VAL A 432 22.03 -0.28 -6.48
CA VAL A 432 23.34 -0.62 -7.04
C VAL A 432 23.23 -0.61 -8.55
N GLN A 433 23.74 0.46 -9.17
CA GLN A 433 23.78 0.63 -10.61
C GLN A 433 25.09 0.04 -11.15
N LEU A 434 24.98 -1.00 -11.99
CA LEU A 434 26.10 -1.75 -12.53
C LEU A 434 26.11 -1.75 -14.06
N SER A 435 27.32 -1.62 -14.61
CA SER A 435 27.60 -1.97 -16.01
C SER A 435 28.71 -3.01 -16.03
N LEU A 436 28.39 -4.22 -16.47
CA LEU A 436 29.32 -5.34 -16.57
C LEU A 436 29.01 -6.23 -17.78
N SER A 437 30.05 -6.79 -18.39
CA SER A 437 29.93 -7.92 -19.30
C SER A 437 30.24 -9.22 -18.54
N TYR A 438 29.61 -10.33 -18.95
CA TYR A 438 29.86 -11.64 -18.34
C TYR A 438 29.52 -12.75 -19.33
N SER A 439 30.31 -13.81 -19.37
CA SER A 439 30.17 -14.93 -20.32
C SER A 439 28.85 -15.70 -20.17
N ARG A 440 28.29 -15.76 -18.96
CA ARG A 440 26.99 -16.39 -18.68
C ARG A 440 26.32 -15.74 -17.48
N ARG A 441 25.43 -14.78 -17.74
CA ARG A 441 24.83 -13.89 -16.73
C ARG A 441 24.16 -14.62 -15.56
N GLY A 442 23.46 -15.72 -15.83
CA GLY A 442 22.74 -16.50 -14.83
C GLY A 442 23.59 -17.18 -13.76
N ASP A 443 24.91 -17.26 -13.97
CA ASP A 443 25.84 -17.86 -13.00
C ASP A 443 26.39 -16.86 -11.98
N LEU A 444 26.10 -15.58 -12.17
CA LEU A 444 26.61 -14.51 -11.32
C LEU A 444 25.67 -14.27 -10.14
N VAL A 445 26.18 -14.43 -8.92
CA VAL A 445 25.51 -13.97 -7.69
C VAL A 445 26.10 -12.63 -7.29
N ILE A 446 25.22 -11.65 -7.05
CA ILE A 446 25.64 -10.31 -6.62
C ILE A 446 25.09 -10.03 -5.23
N THR A 447 25.95 -9.67 -4.30
CA THR A 447 25.60 -9.38 -2.90
C THR A 447 26.16 -8.02 -2.49
N LEU A 448 25.37 -7.23 -1.77
CA LEU A 448 25.80 -5.99 -1.14
C LEU A 448 25.80 -6.13 0.38
N THR A 449 26.87 -5.66 1.03
CA THR A 449 26.99 -5.61 2.49
C THR A 449 27.05 -4.16 2.96
N SER A 450 26.22 -3.80 3.94
CA SER A 450 26.21 -2.47 4.56
C SER A 450 27.30 -2.31 5.63
N PRO A 451 27.62 -1.07 6.07
CA PRO A 451 28.57 -0.83 7.15
C PRO A 451 28.20 -1.48 8.48
N LEU A 452 26.90 -1.75 8.70
CA LEU A 452 26.41 -2.42 9.90
C LEU A 452 26.37 -3.95 9.77
N GLY A 453 26.87 -4.49 8.64
CA GLY A 453 27.03 -5.93 8.43
C GLY A 453 25.82 -6.63 7.81
N THR A 454 24.74 -5.92 7.49
CA THR A 454 23.60 -6.49 6.78
C THR A 454 24.03 -6.92 5.39
N LYS A 455 23.67 -8.15 5.00
CA LYS A 455 23.94 -8.68 3.65
C LYS A 455 22.63 -8.79 2.88
N SER A 456 22.62 -8.27 1.65
CA SER A 456 21.47 -8.33 0.74
C SER A 456 21.91 -8.94 -0.58
N THR A 457 21.31 -10.06 -0.95
CA THR A 457 21.50 -10.68 -2.26
C THR A 457 20.67 -9.89 -3.28
N LEU A 458 21.36 -9.32 -4.26
CA LEU A 458 20.76 -8.50 -5.31
C LEU A 458 20.29 -9.34 -6.49
N VAL A 459 20.98 -10.42 -6.80
CA VAL A 459 20.53 -11.42 -7.77
C VAL A 459 21.11 -12.78 -7.39
N THR A 460 20.29 -13.81 -7.51
CA THR A 460 20.63 -15.21 -7.27
C THR A 460 21.05 -15.90 -8.57
N VAL A 461 21.50 -17.16 -8.47
CA VAL A 461 21.72 -17.99 -9.66
C VAL A 461 20.39 -18.14 -10.41
N ARG A 462 20.42 -17.90 -11.72
CA ARG A 462 19.30 -18.09 -12.64
C ARG A 462 19.73 -19.08 -13.73
N PRO A 463 19.54 -20.40 -13.54
CA PRO A 463 20.11 -21.44 -14.39
C PRO A 463 19.69 -21.37 -15.86
N TYR A 464 18.57 -20.70 -16.16
CA TYR A 464 18.07 -20.58 -17.52
C TYR A 464 18.62 -19.35 -18.25
N ASP A 465 19.20 -18.38 -17.53
CA ASP A 465 19.78 -17.16 -18.10
C ASP A 465 21.19 -17.42 -18.67
N THR A 466 21.24 -17.83 -19.93
CA THR A 466 22.49 -18.08 -20.67
C THR A 466 23.05 -16.84 -21.37
N SER A 467 22.50 -15.64 -21.09
CA SER A 467 22.87 -14.41 -21.78
C SER A 467 24.34 -14.03 -21.57
N GLN A 468 25.00 -13.58 -22.65
CA GLN A 468 26.37 -13.05 -22.62
C GLN A 468 26.41 -11.51 -22.54
N GLN A 469 25.24 -10.86 -22.49
CA GLN A 469 25.15 -9.39 -22.51
C GLN A 469 25.53 -8.75 -21.17
N GLY A 470 25.59 -9.54 -20.09
CA GLY A 470 25.79 -9.04 -18.73
C GLY A 470 24.66 -8.09 -18.31
N TYR A 471 25.02 -7.07 -17.51
CA TYR A 471 24.12 -6.01 -17.08
C TYR A 471 24.62 -4.68 -17.63
N LYS A 472 23.77 -3.94 -18.35
CA LYS A 472 24.15 -2.64 -18.92
C LYS A 472 23.35 -1.55 -18.24
N ASP A 473 24.02 -0.77 -17.41
CA ASP A 473 23.41 0.30 -16.61
C ASP A 473 22.20 -0.16 -15.78
N TRP A 474 22.21 -1.44 -15.38
CA TRP A 474 21.11 -2.04 -14.63
C TRP A 474 21.20 -1.62 -13.17
N THR A 475 20.07 -1.27 -12.59
CA THR A 475 20.01 -0.79 -11.21
C THR A 475 19.29 -1.81 -10.34
N PHE A 476 20.02 -2.60 -9.57
CA PHE A 476 19.45 -3.46 -8.54
C PHE A 476 19.00 -2.62 -7.33
N MET A 477 17.94 -3.02 -6.63
CA MET A 477 17.42 -2.33 -5.45
C MET A 477 17.34 -3.28 -4.26
N SER A 478 17.54 -2.73 -3.05
CA SER A 478 17.32 -3.42 -1.80
C SER A 478 16.63 -2.52 -0.78
N THR A 479 15.63 -3.09 -0.11
CA THR A 479 14.96 -2.51 1.06
C THR A 479 15.54 -3.05 2.38
N HIS A 480 16.49 -3.99 2.35
CA HIS A 480 16.93 -4.73 3.54
C HIS A 480 17.72 -3.86 4.54
N PHE A 481 18.21 -2.71 4.09
CA PHE A 481 19.00 -1.75 4.87
C PHE A 481 18.14 -0.65 5.51
N TRP A 482 16.81 -0.77 5.47
CA TRP A 482 15.91 0.28 5.93
C TRP A 482 16.17 0.66 7.40
N ASP A 483 16.14 1.97 7.66
CA ASP A 483 16.48 2.64 8.92
C ASP A 483 17.98 2.60 9.33
N GLU A 484 18.86 1.90 8.61
CA GLU A 484 20.29 1.90 8.91
C GLU A 484 20.95 3.25 8.64
N ASN A 485 22.03 3.54 9.37
CA ASN A 485 22.92 4.66 9.06
C ASN A 485 23.86 4.25 7.91
N PRO A 486 23.89 4.99 6.79
CA PRO A 486 24.65 4.58 5.61
C PRO A 486 26.17 4.82 5.71
N ASN A 487 26.64 5.55 6.72
CA ASN A 487 28.05 5.97 6.76
C ASN A 487 28.97 4.81 7.14
N GLY A 488 30.05 4.67 6.38
CA GLY A 488 31.06 3.63 6.56
C GLY A 488 31.29 2.84 5.28
N THR A 489 31.95 1.69 5.41
CA THR A 489 32.37 0.88 4.27
C THR A 489 31.21 0.02 3.76
N TRP A 490 30.90 0.15 2.47
CA TRP A 490 30.01 -0.75 1.75
C TRP A 490 30.83 -1.71 0.90
N THR A 491 30.40 -2.96 0.84
CA THR A 491 31.11 -4.01 0.09
C THR A 491 30.18 -4.70 -0.90
N LEU A 492 30.51 -4.60 -2.18
CA LEU A 492 29.88 -5.34 -3.27
C LEU A 492 30.69 -6.60 -3.57
N GLU A 493 30.00 -7.73 -3.68
CA GLU A 493 30.58 -9.02 -4.03
C GLU A 493 29.89 -9.59 -5.27
N LEU A 494 30.68 -9.95 -6.27
CA LEU A 494 30.26 -10.66 -7.48
C LEU A 494 30.93 -12.04 -7.44
N GLU A 495 30.14 -13.09 -7.36
CA GLU A 495 30.62 -14.47 -7.22
C GLU A 495 30.13 -15.33 -8.39
N ASN A 496 31.03 -16.08 -9.00
CA ASN A 496 30.72 -17.09 -10.00
C ASN A 496 30.26 -18.38 -9.30
N LYS A 497 29.01 -18.79 -9.54
CA LYS A 497 28.44 -20.06 -9.04
C LYS A 497 28.26 -21.12 -10.14
N GLY A 498 28.69 -20.82 -11.36
CA GLY A 498 28.60 -21.73 -12.50
C GLY A 498 29.95 -22.31 -12.91
N ASP A 499 30.18 -22.35 -14.22
CA ASP A 499 31.40 -22.88 -14.80
C ASP A 499 32.64 -22.04 -14.40
N ALA A 500 33.74 -22.69 -14.02
CA ALA A 500 34.99 -22.05 -13.60
C ALA A 500 35.64 -21.18 -14.69
N TYR A 501 35.32 -21.42 -15.97
CA TYR A 501 35.79 -20.64 -17.10
C TYR A 501 34.95 -19.38 -17.36
N ASN A 502 33.86 -19.18 -16.62
CA ASN A 502 33.11 -17.93 -16.73
C ASN A 502 34.00 -16.74 -16.37
N THR A 503 33.85 -15.67 -17.16
CA THR A 503 34.67 -14.47 -17.04
C THR A 503 33.87 -13.25 -17.44
N GLY A 504 34.27 -12.09 -16.95
CA GLY A 504 33.69 -10.84 -17.36
C GLY A 504 34.46 -9.62 -16.89
N LEU A 505 33.86 -8.45 -17.11
CA LEU A 505 34.47 -7.17 -16.81
C LEU A 505 33.43 -6.25 -16.18
N LEU A 506 33.68 -5.83 -14.94
CA LEU A 506 32.91 -4.77 -14.28
C LEU A 506 33.47 -3.41 -14.72
N THR A 507 32.63 -2.59 -15.35
CA THR A 507 33.04 -1.29 -15.93
C THR A 507 32.51 -0.09 -15.16
N SER A 508 31.37 -0.24 -14.48
CA SER A 508 30.78 0.81 -13.64
C SER A 508 30.11 0.20 -12.41
N PHE A 509 30.29 0.85 -11.27
CA PHE A 509 29.53 0.61 -10.04
C PHE A 509 29.25 1.96 -9.37
N ILE A 510 27.96 2.31 -9.30
CA ILE A 510 27.46 3.48 -8.58
C ILE A 510 26.47 3.02 -7.53
N LEU A 511 26.68 3.44 -6.29
CA LEU A 511 25.77 3.22 -5.18
C LEU A 511 24.88 4.45 -5.01
N HIS A 512 23.56 4.30 -5.09
CA HIS A 512 22.60 5.33 -4.74
C HIS A 512 21.90 4.99 -3.44
N LEU A 513 21.93 5.92 -2.49
CA LEU A 513 21.33 5.79 -1.19
C LEU A 513 20.20 6.81 -1.07
N TYR A 514 19.02 6.34 -0.70
CA TYR A 514 17.85 7.15 -0.44
C TYR A 514 17.50 7.08 1.05
N GLY A 515 16.98 8.16 1.60
CA GLY A 515 16.55 8.17 2.99
C GLY A 515 16.22 9.55 3.51
N THR A 516 16.25 9.68 4.83
CA THR A 516 15.91 10.90 5.55
C THR A 516 17.04 11.33 6.49
N ASP A 517 17.11 12.62 6.82
CA ASP A 517 17.98 13.13 7.89
C ASP A 517 17.40 12.95 9.29
N GLU A 518 16.20 12.37 9.39
CA GLU A 518 15.62 11.93 10.65
C GLU A 518 16.33 10.68 11.16
N ASP A 519 16.47 10.60 12.48
CA ASP A 519 16.77 9.34 13.13
C ASP A 519 15.44 8.60 13.37
N MET A 520 15.14 7.65 12.49
CA MET A 520 13.89 6.91 12.51
C MET A 520 13.84 5.86 13.62
N SER A 521 14.97 5.53 14.26
CA SER A 521 15.05 4.57 15.35
C SER A 521 14.53 5.14 16.68
N THR A 522 14.67 6.45 16.87
CA THR A 522 14.28 7.16 18.11
C THR A 522 12.92 7.86 18.01
N ARG A 523 12.22 7.70 16.88
CA ARG A 523 10.93 8.35 16.61
C ARG A 523 9.86 7.88 17.60
N ARG A 524 9.25 8.83 18.31
CA ARG A 524 8.08 8.58 19.15
C ARG A 524 6.80 8.79 18.34
N PHE A 525 5.88 7.84 18.42
CA PHE A 525 4.56 7.96 17.79
C PHE A 525 3.62 8.76 18.69
N ALA A 526 2.98 9.77 18.12
CA ALA A 526 1.95 10.57 18.78
C ALA A 526 0.74 10.63 17.86
N ALA A 527 -0.47 10.63 18.42
CA ALA A 527 -1.71 10.67 17.64
C ALA A 527 -1.68 11.84 16.66
N SER A 528 -1.69 11.54 15.36
CA SER A 528 -1.50 12.52 14.30
C SER A 528 -2.81 12.89 13.61
N THR A 529 -3.74 11.94 13.53
CA THR A 529 -5.12 12.12 13.07
C THR A 529 -6.10 11.87 14.21
N VAL A 530 -7.12 12.72 14.33
CA VAL A 530 -8.17 12.57 15.35
C VAL A 530 -9.53 12.83 14.68
N ASP A 531 -10.50 11.94 14.86
CA ASP A 531 -11.86 12.09 14.32
C ASP A 531 -12.68 13.11 15.14
N ASN A 532 -12.18 14.35 15.19
CA ASN A 532 -12.74 15.49 15.91
C ASN A 532 -13.28 16.54 14.93
N CYS A 533 -13.85 16.08 13.81
CA CYS A 533 -14.48 16.98 12.86
C CYS A 533 -15.79 17.51 13.44
N VAL A 534 -15.85 18.81 13.69
CA VAL A 534 -17.02 19.49 14.27
C VAL A 534 -18.09 19.73 13.20
N ARG A 535 -17.66 20.02 11.96
CA ARG A 535 -18.57 20.32 10.86
C ARG A 535 -18.08 19.73 9.55
N ARG A 536 -18.91 18.88 8.93
CA ARG A 536 -18.71 18.31 7.60
C ARG A 536 -19.56 19.03 6.55
N ASP A 537 -19.13 18.97 5.30
CA ASP A 537 -19.92 19.43 4.15
C ASP A 537 -20.76 18.32 3.53
N ALA A 538 -21.53 18.65 2.48
CA ALA A 538 -22.43 17.70 1.81
C ALA A 538 -21.67 16.54 1.13
N GLN A 539 -20.37 16.71 0.88
CA GLN A 539 -19.48 15.73 0.28
C GLN A 539 -18.64 14.97 1.34
N GLY A 540 -18.91 15.23 2.63
CA GLY A 540 -18.24 14.60 3.77
C GLY A 540 -16.88 15.19 4.14
N ALA A 541 -16.43 16.26 3.47
CA ALA A 541 -15.18 16.93 3.80
C ALA A 541 -15.30 17.72 5.10
N CYS A 542 -14.26 17.69 5.92
CA CYS A 542 -14.24 18.40 7.19
C CYS A 542 -13.95 19.89 6.95
N LYS A 543 -14.89 20.76 7.35
CA LYS A 543 -14.72 22.22 7.28
C LYS A 543 -14.15 22.80 8.57
N GLU A 544 -14.39 22.15 9.70
CA GLU A 544 -14.02 22.67 11.02
C GLU A 544 -13.63 21.55 11.96
N CYS A 545 -12.51 21.73 12.65
CA CYS A 545 -11.94 20.78 13.58
C CYS A 545 -11.93 21.35 15.00
N GLY A 546 -11.93 20.47 16.01
CA GLY A 546 -11.74 20.87 17.40
C GLY A 546 -10.48 21.73 17.61
N SER A 547 -10.50 22.57 18.66
CA SER A 547 -9.39 23.48 18.98
C SER A 547 -8.04 22.74 19.00
N SER A 548 -7.06 23.28 18.26
CA SER A 548 -5.69 22.77 18.00
C SER A 548 -5.47 21.96 16.72
N LEU A 549 -6.52 21.46 16.04
CA LEU A 549 -6.38 20.65 14.82
C LEU A 549 -6.61 21.47 13.54
N PHE A 550 -6.08 20.98 12.42
CA PHE A 550 -6.20 21.56 11.09
C PHE A 550 -7.14 20.74 10.22
N ALA A 551 -8.11 21.40 9.59
CA ALA A 551 -8.96 20.75 8.60
C ALA A 551 -8.18 20.48 7.31
N HIS A 552 -8.18 19.22 6.87
CA HIS A 552 -7.59 18.79 5.61
C HIS A 552 -8.44 17.66 5.00
N GLN A 553 -9.01 17.92 3.82
CA GLN A 553 -9.92 16.99 3.14
C GLN A 553 -11.04 16.51 4.06
N ARG A 554 -11.14 15.19 4.33
CA ARG A 554 -12.19 14.57 5.16
C ARG A 554 -11.83 14.45 6.64
N SER A 555 -10.64 14.91 7.04
CA SER A 555 -10.07 14.62 8.36
C SER A 555 -9.51 15.86 9.07
N CYS A 556 -9.32 15.71 10.37
CA CYS A 556 -8.65 16.69 11.22
C CYS A 556 -7.24 16.17 11.55
N LEU A 557 -6.23 16.96 11.20
CA LEU A 557 -4.82 16.60 11.36
C LEU A 557 -4.18 17.49 12.44
N SER A 558 -3.23 16.93 13.19
CA SER A 558 -2.39 17.67 14.13
C SER A 558 -1.35 18.57 13.45
N TYR A 559 -1.06 18.32 12.16
CA TYR A 559 -0.13 19.09 11.33
C TYR A 559 -0.65 19.19 9.89
N CYS A 560 -0.17 20.16 9.12
CA CYS A 560 -0.46 20.22 7.69
C CYS A 560 0.52 19.35 6.89
N PRO A 561 0.03 18.50 5.97
CA PRO A 561 0.88 17.62 5.17
C PRO A 561 1.86 18.41 4.29
N PRO A 562 2.91 17.75 3.75
CA PRO A 562 3.72 18.32 2.68
C PRO A 562 2.84 18.90 1.57
N ARG A 563 3.30 19.98 0.95
CA ARG A 563 2.57 20.84 0.00
C ARG A 563 1.45 21.69 0.61
N TYR A 564 1.28 21.68 1.93
CA TYR A 564 0.34 22.55 2.62
C TYR A 564 1.00 23.27 3.80
N TYR A 565 0.47 24.45 4.15
CA TYR A 565 0.84 25.19 5.34
C TYR A 565 -0.40 25.57 6.17
N SER A 566 -0.19 25.88 7.43
CA SER A 566 -1.25 26.28 8.34
C SER A 566 -1.75 27.69 8.05
N ARG A 567 -3.06 27.84 7.83
CA ARG A 567 -3.71 29.14 7.64
C ARG A 567 -4.92 29.27 8.56
N SER A 568 -5.09 30.46 9.15
CA SER A 568 -6.31 30.80 9.88
C SER A 568 -7.39 31.24 8.89
N ALA A 569 -8.57 30.65 8.96
CA ALA A 569 -9.70 30.98 8.07
C ALA A 569 -10.74 31.85 8.79
N GLY A 570 -11.05 33.03 8.24
CA GLY A 570 -12.14 33.90 8.67
C GLY A 570 -11.78 34.96 9.73
N THR A 571 -12.74 35.85 10.00
CA THR A 571 -12.66 36.94 11.00
C THR A 571 -12.79 36.43 12.45
N ALA A 572 -13.31 35.22 12.64
CA ALA A 572 -13.31 34.52 13.92
C ALA A 572 -12.06 33.63 14.04
N ARG A 573 -11.18 33.92 15.00
CA ARG A 573 -9.84 33.32 15.23
C ARG A 573 -9.80 31.81 15.55
N THR A 574 -10.79 31.00 15.17
CA THR A 574 -10.93 29.61 15.64
C THR A 574 -10.75 28.53 14.56
N ALA A 575 -11.04 28.80 13.29
CA ALA A 575 -10.93 27.78 12.24
C ALA A 575 -9.51 27.73 11.63
N ARG A 576 -8.79 26.62 11.87
CA ARG A 576 -7.47 26.37 11.26
C ARG A 576 -7.60 25.38 10.10
N VAL A 577 -7.08 25.76 8.93
CA VAL A 577 -7.16 24.95 7.71
C VAL A 577 -5.78 24.79 7.08
N CYS A 578 -5.56 23.70 6.35
CA CYS A 578 -4.36 23.52 5.55
C CYS A 578 -4.55 24.14 4.16
N ALA A 579 -3.76 25.15 3.83
CA ALA A 579 -3.76 25.84 2.54
C ALA A 579 -2.55 25.39 1.69
N SER A 580 -2.68 25.39 0.36
CA SER A 580 -1.62 24.89 -0.53
C SER A 580 -0.38 25.80 -0.55
N CYS A 581 0.80 25.19 -0.55
CA CYS A 581 2.07 25.83 -0.83
C CYS A 581 2.18 26.32 -2.28
N HIS A 582 3.16 27.19 -2.56
CA HIS A 582 3.59 27.43 -3.93
C HIS A 582 4.04 26.12 -4.60
N PRO A 583 3.75 25.87 -5.89
CA PRO A 583 4.08 24.60 -6.56
C PRO A 583 5.56 24.21 -6.55
N SER A 584 6.46 25.19 -6.45
CA SER A 584 7.92 24.95 -6.34
C SER A 584 8.36 24.43 -4.97
N CYS A 585 7.56 24.60 -3.91
CA CYS A 585 7.92 24.18 -2.55
C CYS A 585 7.38 22.78 -2.24
N TYR A 586 8.18 21.95 -1.58
CA TYR A 586 7.71 20.68 -1.00
C TYR A 586 7.08 20.89 0.38
N THR A 587 7.70 21.71 1.23
CA THR A 587 7.08 22.24 2.45
C THR A 587 7.22 23.76 2.46
N CYS A 588 6.30 24.47 3.12
CA CYS A 588 6.30 25.93 3.14
C CYS A 588 5.68 26.51 4.43
N GLN A 589 5.91 27.80 4.65
CA GLN A 589 5.27 28.60 5.71
C GLN A 589 4.25 29.61 5.17
N GLY A 590 4.03 29.63 3.84
CA GLY A 590 3.16 30.59 3.18
C GLY A 590 2.93 30.23 1.70
N ALA A 591 2.08 30.99 1.03
CA ALA A 591 1.69 30.71 -0.36
C ALA A 591 2.72 31.18 -1.41
N GLY A 592 3.70 32.01 -1.03
CA GLY A 592 4.67 32.58 -1.96
C GLY A 592 5.79 31.62 -2.33
N ALA A 593 6.40 31.82 -3.50
CA ALA A 593 7.58 31.06 -3.98
C ALA A 593 8.81 31.21 -3.06
N ASN A 594 8.85 32.27 -2.25
CA ASN A 594 9.92 32.59 -1.29
C ASN A 594 9.53 32.20 0.15
N ASN A 595 8.58 31.28 0.31
CA ASN A 595 8.19 30.75 1.61
C ASN A 595 8.46 29.24 1.72
N CYS A 596 9.32 28.70 0.86
CA CYS A 596 9.70 27.29 0.91
C CYS A 596 10.53 27.02 2.17
N THR A 597 10.30 25.85 2.77
CA THR A 597 11.14 25.30 3.85
C THR A 597 11.86 24.02 3.45
N ALA A 598 11.39 23.37 2.39
CA ALA A 598 12.09 22.28 1.72
C ALA A 598 11.65 22.22 0.25
N CYS A 599 12.53 21.68 -0.60
CA CYS A 599 12.26 21.51 -2.02
C CYS A 599 11.82 20.09 -2.37
N PRO A 600 11.10 19.92 -3.50
CA PRO A 600 10.76 18.60 -4.03
C PRO A 600 12.01 17.80 -4.33
N SER A 601 11.86 16.48 -4.47
CA SER A 601 12.95 15.60 -4.88
C SER A 601 13.63 16.14 -6.15
N ALA A 602 14.97 16.26 -6.09
CA ALA A 602 15.87 16.91 -7.07
C ALA A 602 15.92 18.45 -7.09
N GLY A 603 15.07 19.18 -6.37
CA GLY A 603 15.18 20.64 -6.25
C GLY A 603 16.30 21.10 -5.31
N THR A 604 16.91 22.25 -5.60
CA THR A 604 17.91 22.87 -4.70
C THR A 604 17.25 23.96 -3.87
N PHE A 605 17.49 23.93 -2.56
CA PHE A 605 16.94 24.92 -1.63
C PHE A 605 17.91 26.10 -1.44
N ASP A 606 17.43 27.31 -1.71
CA ASP A 606 18.13 28.56 -1.39
C ASP A 606 17.65 29.08 -0.03
N GLU A 607 18.54 29.10 0.96
CA GLU A 607 18.21 29.51 2.32
C GLU A 607 17.96 31.02 2.47
N LEU A 608 18.65 31.85 1.68
CA LEU A 608 18.53 33.30 1.73
C LEU A 608 17.23 33.76 1.08
N ALA A 609 16.94 33.21 -0.11
CA ALA A 609 15.72 33.52 -0.84
C ALA A 609 14.50 32.75 -0.33
N ARG A 610 14.69 31.71 0.50
CA ARG A 610 13.65 30.76 0.94
C ARG A 610 12.85 30.21 -0.24
N SER A 611 13.55 29.93 -1.34
CA SER A 611 12.97 29.49 -2.60
C SER A 611 13.59 28.17 -3.05
N CYS A 612 12.89 27.51 -3.95
CA CYS A 612 13.37 26.28 -4.59
C CYS A 612 13.66 26.55 -6.05
N SER A 613 14.85 26.18 -6.51
CA SER A 613 15.15 26.07 -7.93
C SER A 613 14.86 24.64 -8.39
N SER A 614 14.36 24.53 -9.63
CA SER A 614 14.37 23.24 -10.32
C SER A 614 15.82 22.75 -10.48
N PRO A 615 16.04 21.42 -10.50
CA PRO A 615 17.32 20.85 -10.91
C PRO A 615 17.78 21.35 -12.27
#